data_AF-A0A2J8KBV5-F1
#
_entry.id   AF-A0A2J8KBV5-F1
#
_cell.length_a   1.000
_cell.length_b   1.000
_cell.length_c   1.000
_cell.angle_alpha   90.00
_cell.angle_beta   90.00
_cell.angle_gamma   90.00
#
_symmetry.space_group_name_H-M   'P 1'
#
loop_
_entity.id
_entity.type
_entity.pdbx_description
1 polymer ?
#
loop_
_entity_poly.entity_id
_entity_poly.type
_entity_poly.pdbx_seq_one_letter_code
_entity_poly.pdbx_strand_id
1 'polypeptide(L)'
;MRLNQNTLLLGKKVVLVPYTSEHVPSRYHEWMKSEELQRLTASEPLTLEQEYAMQRSWQEDADKCTFIVLDAEKWQAQPGATEESCMVGDVNLFLTDLEDPTLGEIEVM
;
A
#
# COMPACT_ATOMS: atom_id res chain seq x y z
N MET A 1 0.25 -10.21 3.42
CA MET A 1 -0.49 -9.93 2.16
C MET A 1 -0.75 -11.17 1.30
N ARG A 2 -0.82 -12.39 1.85
CA ARG A 2 -1.20 -13.56 1.06
C ARG A 2 -2.66 -13.50 0.60
N LEU A 3 -3.54 -12.93 1.41
CA LEU A 3 -4.98 -12.87 1.15
C LEU A 3 -5.30 -11.97 -0.05
N ASN A 4 -4.63 -10.82 -0.18
CA ASN A 4 -4.92 -9.83 -1.21
C ASN A 4 -3.95 -9.85 -2.41
N GLN A 5 -2.94 -10.74 -2.46
CA GLN A 5 -1.88 -10.72 -3.47
C GLN A 5 -2.34 -10.70 -4.94
N ASN A 6 -3.55 -11.19 -5.24
CA ASN A 6 -4.13 -11.24 -6.58
C ASN A 6 -5.45 -10.45 -6.67
N THR A 7 -5.70 -9.55 -5.71
CA THR A 7 -6.95 -8.81 -5.60
C THR A 7 -6.74 -7.37 -6.07
N LEU A 8 -7.44 -6.99 -7.12
CA LEU A 8 -7.55 -5.60 -7.58
C LEU A 8 -8.97 -5.12 -7.32
N LEU A 9 -9.12 -3.95 -6.68
CA LEU A 9 -10.43 -3.35 -6.41
C LEU A 9 -10.57 -2.06 -7.22
N LEU A 10 -11.51 -2.08 -8.17
CA LEU A 10 -11.82 -0.92 -9.01
C LEU A 10 -12.95 -0.10 -8.37
N GLY A 11 -12.59 1.08 -7.87
CA GLY A 11 -13.53 2.08 -7.39
C GLY A 11 -13.88 3.12 -8.45
N LYS A 12 -14.75 4.07 -8.10
CA LYS A 12 -15.12 5.19 -8.99
C LYS A 12 -14.01 6.22 -9.16
N LYS A 13 -13.22 6.45 -8.11
CA LYS A 13 -12.17 7.48 -8.06
C LYS A 13 -10.76 6.90 -7.86
N VAL A 14 -10.68 5.71 -7.27
CA VAL A 14 -9.42 5.07 -6.93
C VAL A 14 -9.43 3.61 -7.35
N VAL A 15 -8.25 3.07 -7.61
CA VAL A 15 -8.01 1.63 -7.78
C VAL A 15 -7.09 1.19 -6.66
N LEU A 16 -7.41 0.06 -6.02
CA LEU A 16 -6.55 -0.55 -5.02
C LEU A 16 -5.84 -1.74 -5.66
N VAL A 17 -4.51 -1.71 -5.64
CA VAL A 17 -3.65 -2.80 -6.13
C VAL A 17 -2.82 -3.36 -4.97
N PRO A 18 -2.43 -4.64 -5.00
CA PRO A 18 -1.60 -5.22 -3.95
C PRO A 18 -0.26 -4.51 -3.84
N TYR A 19 0.22 -4.27 -2.62
CA TYR A 19 1.54 -3.66 -2.45
C TYR A 19 2.68 -4.63 -2.79
N THR A 20 3.31 -4.42 -3.95
CA THR A 20 4.47 -5.19 -4.42
C THR A 20 5.80 -4.45 -4.21
N SER A 21 6.91 -5.18 -4.35
CA SER A 21 8.27 -4.63 -4.26
C SER A 21 8.57 -3.57 -5.32
N GLU A 22 7.84 -3.53 -6.44
CA GLU A 22 8.04 -2.54 -7.51
C GLU A 22 7.65 -1.12 -7.06
N HIS A 23 6.76 -0.99 -6.08
CA HIS A 23 6.35 0.30 -5.52
C HIS A 23 7.38 0.92 -4.57
N VAL A 24 8.29 0.10 -4.02
CA VAL A 24 9.26 0.50 -3.00
C VAL A 24 10.26 1.54 -3.51
N PRO A 25 11.05 1.29 -4.57
CA PRO A 25 12.23 2.09 -4.88
C PRO A 25 11.95 3.50 -5.36
N SER A 26 10.91 3.70 -6.17
CA SER A 26 10.70 4.95 -6.90
C SER A 26 9.67 5.88 -6.25
N ARG A 27 8.69 5.33 -5.52
CA ARG A 27 7.60 6.12 -4.95
C ARG A 27 7.50 6.02 -3.44
N TYR A 28 7.37 4.81 -2.90
CA TYR A 28 7.14 4.64 -1.46
C TYR A 28 8.33 5.14 -0.64
N HIS A 29 9.56 4.78 -1.04
CA HIS A 29 10.76 5.27 -0.36
C HIS A 29 10.91 6.79 -0.45
N GLU A 30 10.51 7.42 -1.56
CA GLU A 30 10.53 8.88 -1.68
C GLU A 30 9.50 9.56 -0.79
N TRP A 31 8.30 8.98 -0.65
CA TRP A 31 7.30 9.46 0.33
C TRP A 31 7.83 9.37 1.76
N MET A 32 8.47 8.26 2.11
CA MET A 32 9.03 8.05 3.43
C MET A 32 10.28 8.88 3.73
N LYS A 33 10.72 9.77 2.82
CA LYS A 33 11.70 10.83 3.13
C LYS A 33 11.06 12.12 3.68
N SER A 34 9.74 12.27 3.58
CA SER A 34 9.03 13.45 4.08
C SER A 34 8.82 13.34 5.60
N GLU A 35 9.37 14.29 6.36
CA GLU A 35 9.17 14.37 7.81
C GLU A 35 7.69 14.57 8.20
N GLU A 36 6.91 15.23 7.33
CA GLU A 36 5.47 15.42 7.55
C GLU A 36 4.73 14.09 7.45
N LEU A 37 5.00 13.31 6.39
CA LEU A 37 4.39 11.99 6.21
C LEU A 37 4.77 11.06 7.35
N GLN A 38 6.07 10.96 7.68
CA GLN A 38 6.55 10.18 8.82
C GLN A 38 5.84 10.53 10.13
N ARG A 39 5.62 11.82 10.40
CA ARG A 39 4.90 12.26 11.61
C ARG A 39 3.43 11.86 11.59
N LEU A 40 2.75 12.04 10.45
CA LEU A 40 1.34 11.72 10.29
C LEU A 40 1.08 10.20 10.35
N THR A 41 2.03 9.39 9.88
CA THR A 41 1.94 7.93 9.83
C THR A 41 2.68 7.25 10.98
N ALA A 42 3.21 8.03 11.93
CA ALA A 42 4.07 7.58 13.03
C ALA A 42 5.21 6.63 12.57
N SER A 43 5.73 6.85 11.37
CA SER A 43 6.77 6.02 10.75
C SER A 43 8.16 6.59 10.99
N GLU A 44 9.16 5.71 11.11
CA GLU A 44 10.57 6.10 11.19
C GLU A 44 11.22 6.06 9.80
N PRO A 45 12.23 6.92 9.54
CA PRO A 45 12.98 6.85 8.29
C PRO A 45 13.74 5.52 8.17
N LEU A 46 13.52 4.82 7.06
CA LEU A 46 14.22 3.58 6.73
C LEU A 46 15.14 3.75 5.52
N THR A 47 16.21 2.96 5.47
CA THR A 47 16.99 2.80 4.24
C THR A 47 16.17 2.02 3.21
N LEU A 48 16.51 2.17 1.93
CA LEU A 48 15.84 1.42 0.86
C LEU A 48 15.87 -0.11 1.08
N GLU A 49 16.98 -0.64 1.61
CA GLU A 49 17.08 -2.07 1.92
C GLU A 49 16.16 -2.49 3.08
N GLN A 50 15.99 -1.62 4.08
CA GLN A 50 15.06 -1.84 5.18
C GLN A 50 13.61 -1.79 4.71
N GLU A 51 13.25 -0.88 3.81
CA GLU A 51 11.93 -0.83 3.18
C GLU A 51 11.61 -2.14 2.44
N TYR A 52 12.57 -2.67 1.67
CA TYR A 52 12.40 -3.98 1.04
C TYR A 52 12.23 -5.12 2.05
N ALA A 53 12.94 -5.06 3.18
CA ALA A 53 12.77 -6.07 4.24
C ALA A 53 11.38 -5.98 4.88
N MET A 54 10.88 -4.77 5.13
CA MET A 54 9.54 -4.52 5.66
C MET A 54 8.45 -4.93 4.68
N GLN A 55 8.60 -4.61 3.38
CA GLN A 55 7.65 -5.05 2.36
C GLN A 55 7.55 -6.57 2.31
N ARG A 56 8.69 -7.29 2.40
CA ARG A 56 8.70 -8.76 2.45
C ARG A 56 8.01 -9.30 3.70
N SER A 57 8.25 -8.72 4.87
CA SER A 57 7.58 -9.19 6.09
C SER A 57 6.06 -8.98 6.00
N TRP A 58 5.61 -7.84 5.46
CA TRP A 58 4.19 -7.58 5.25
C TRP A 58 3.59 -8.51 4.20
N GLN A 59 4.36 -8.93 3.20
CA GLN A 59 3.87 -9.87 2.19
C GLN A 59 3.45 -11.20 2.80
N GLU A 60 4.20 -11.68 3.79
CA GLU A 60 3.95 -12.95 4.48
C GLU A 60 2.88 -12.86 5.57
N ASP A 61 2.47 -11.64 5.92
CA ASP A 61 1.52 -11.39 7.00
C ASP A 61 0.12 -11.94 6.69
N ALA A 62 -0.50 -12.59 7.68
CA ALA A 62 -1.73 -13.37 7.51
C ALA A 62 -2.99 -12.59 7.86
N ASP A 63 -2.88 -11.61 8.75
CA ASP A 63 -3.96 -10.74 9.24
C ASP A 63 -3.86 -9.30 8.69
N LYS A 64 -2.79 -8.98 7.95
CA LYS A 64 -2.58 -7.68 7.31
C LYS A 64 -2.70 -7.74 5.79
N CYS A 65 -3.50 -6.81 5.24
CA CYS A 65 -3.59 -6.53 3.81
C CYS A 65 -3.20 -5.08 3.53
N THR A 66 -2.12 -4.87 2.78
CA THR A 66 -1.72 -3.54 2.30
C THR A 66 -2.06 -3.40 0.83
N PHE A 67 -2.72 -2.29 0.48
CA PHE A 67 -2.99 -1.89 -0.90
C PHE A 67 -2.32 -0.57 -1.19
N ILE A 68 -1.85 -0.41 -2.42
CA ILE A 68 -1.50 0.89 -2.97
C ILE A 68 -2.74 1.51 -3.60
N VAL A 69 -2.97 2.79 -3.30
CA VAL A 69 -4.05 3.59 -3.87
C VAL A 69 -3.56 4.25 -5.14
N LEU A 70 -4.23 3.94 -6.25
CA LEU A 70 -4.01 4.57 -7.55
C LEU A 70 -5.15 5.53 -7.86
N ASP A 71 -4.83 6.64 -8.52
CA ASP A 71 -5.82 7.51 -9.15
C ASP A 71 -6.48 6.80 -10.34
N ALA A 72 -7.79 6.59 -10.28
CA ALA A 72 -8.50 5.80 -11.27
C ALA A 72 -8.60 6.50 -12.64
N GLU A 73 -8.58 7.82 -12.68
CA GLU A 73 -8.62 8.58 -13.93
C GLU A 73 -7.28 8.43 -14.66
N LYS A 74 -6.15 8.64 -13.94
CA LYS A 74 -4.81 8.46 -14.50
C LYS A 74 -4.56 7.03 -14.96
N TRP A 75 -4.96 6.05 -14.15
CA TRP A 75 -4.79 4.63 -14.45
C TRP A 75 -5.53 4.21 -15.73
N GLN A 76 -6.75 4.75 -15.94
CA GLN A 76 -7.56 4.40 -17.11
C GLN A 76 -7.30 5.27 -18.34
N ALA A 77 -6.71 6.46 -18.16
CA ALA A 77 -6.51 7.42 -19.25
C ALA A 77 -5.47 6.99 -20.28
N GLN A 78 -4.46 6.20 -19.88
CA GLN A 78 -3.34 5.84 -20.76
C GLN A 78 -3.13 4.32 -20.82
N PRO A 79 -3.21 3.72 -22.02
CA PRO A 79 -2.76 2.34 -22.22
C PRO A 79 -1.28 2.22 -21.86
N GLY A 80 -0.96 1.37 -20.87
CA GLY A 80 0.42 1.17 -20.41
C GLY A 80 0.89 2.13 -19.31
N ALA A 81 -0.03 2.84 -18.63
CA ALA A 81 0.31 3.54 -17.39
C ALA A 81 0.95 2.57 -16.39
N THR A 82 2.02 3.02 -15.71
CA THR A 82 2.61 2.26 -14.60
C THR A 82 1.86 2.57 -13.32
N GLU A 83 1.77 1.58 -12.42
CA GLU A 83 1.14 1.77 -11.10
C GLU A 83 1.79 2.96 -10.39
N GLU A 84 3.13 3.04 -10.38
CA GLU A 84 3.94 4.14 -9.83
C GLU A 84 3.43 5.54 -10.23
N SER A 85 3.19 5.76 -11.52
CA SER A 85 2.76 7.06 -12.05
C SER A 85 1.36 7.49 -11.57
N CYS A 86 0.58 6.50 -11.11
CA CYS A 86 -0.79 6.69 -10.63
C CYS A 86 -0.89 6.64 -9.10
N MET A 87 0.18 6.30 -8.38
CA MET A 87 0.20 6.18 -6.92
C MET A 87 -0.11 7.51 -6.22
N VAL A 88 -1.11 7.47 -5.34
CA VAL A 88 -1.57 8.62 -4.55
C VAL A 88 -1.63 8.34 -3.04
N GLY A 89 -1.45 7.10 -2.60
CA GLY A 89 -1.39 6.73 -1.19
C GLY A 89 -1.33 5.23 -0.98
N ASP A 90 -1.55 4.78 0.25
CA ASP A 90 -1.69 3.37 0.61
C ASP A 90 -2.78 3.17 1.67
N VAL A 91 -3.28 1.94 1.76
CA VAL A 91 -4.25 1.53 2.77
C VAL A 91 -3.74 0.25 3.42
N ASN A 92 -3.60 0.29 4.74
CA ASN A 92 -3.31 -0.87 5.56
C ASN A 92 -4.60 -1.34 6.24
N LEU A 93 -4.99 -2.59 5.98
CA LEU A 93 -6.13 -3.23 6.64
C LEU A 93 -5.59 -4.27 7.61
N PHE A 94 -6.03 -4.18 8.86
CA PHE A 94 -5.69 -5.10 9.94
C PHE A 94 -6.95 -5.87 10.36
N LEU A 95 -6.89 -7.18 10.28
CA LEU A 95 -7.93 -8.08 10.75
C LEU A 95 -7.70 -8.34 12.24
N THR A 96 -8.24 -7.46 13.07
CA THR A 96 -7.88 -7.34 14.50
C THR A 96 -8.45 -8.44 15.38
N ASP A 97 -9.50 -9.13 14.94
CA ASP A 97 -10.10 -10.24 15.69
C ASP A 97 -10.24 -11.48 14.79
N LEU A 98 -9.55 -12.56 15.15
CA LEU A 98 -9.63 -13.84 14.43
C LEU A 98 -10.93 -14.61 14.76
N GLU A 99 -11.59 -14.27 15.88
CA GLU A 99 -12.86 -14.85 16.30
C GLU A 99 -14.06 -14.08 15.73
N ASP A 100 -13.89 -12.78 15.42
CA ASP A 100 -14.89 -11.97 14.71
C ASP A 100 -14.35 -11.42 13.37
N PRO A 101 -14.55 -12.15 12.24
CA PRO A 101 -14.06 -11.73 10.93
C PRO A 101 -14.79 -10.49 10.35
N THR A 102 -15.75 -9.91 11.07
CA THR A 102 -16.45 -8.70 10.66
C THR A 102 -15.79 -7.42 11.19
N LEU A 103 -14.81 -7.55 12.09
CA LEU A 103 -14.12 -6.44 12.71
C LEU A 103 -12.71 -6.28 12.12
N GLY A 104 -12.36 -5.05 11.75
CA GLY A 104 -11.03 -4.73 11.27
C GLY A 104 -10.75 -3.23 11.37
N GLU A 105 -9.47 -2.90 11.40
CA GLU A 105 -8.96 -1.54 11.41
C GLU A 105 -8.39 -1.18 10.05
N ILE A 106 -8.57 0.07 9.66
CA ILE A 106 -8.12 0.59 8.37
C ILE A 106 -7.34 1.87 8.63
N GLU A 107 -6.10 1.90 8.17
CA GLU A 107 -5.26 3.09 8.13
C GLU A 107 -5.07 3.52 6.69
N VAL A 108 -5.27 4.83 6.41
CA VAL A 108 -5.20 5.40 5.07
C VAL A 108 -4.17 6.54 5.08
N MET A 109 -3.20 6.46 4.18
CA MET A 109 -2.24 7.52 3.87
C MET A 109 -2.64 8.24 2.59
#